data_AF-A0A8H8TWY9-F1
#
_entry.id   AF-A0A8H8TWY9-F1
#
_cell.length_a   1.000
_cell.length_b   1.000
_cell.length_c   1.000
_cell.angle_alpha   90.00
_cell.angle_beta   90.00
_cell.angle_gamma   90.00
#
_symmetry.space_group_name_H-M   'P 1'
#
loop_
_entity.id
_entity.type
_entity.pdbx_description
1 polymer ?
#
loop_
_entity_poly.entity_id
_entity_poly.type
_entity_poly.pdbx_seq_one_letter_code
_entity_poly.pdbx_strand_id
1 'polypeptide(L)'
;MALHRIEALVKDLTTWESDDAIVVTADGAVDKSRKLWPKTTPCAVVERASCPDQRVIRTTLEFVALAVETEGSRPPGLLVLGNACEALMKGDVGRKWVVEEGFKGFEEFGVVGENKDRPEGIVRGDSFGRELKVDL
;
A
#
# COMPACT_ATOMS: atom_id res chain seq x y z
N MET A 1 -12.01 -1.25 3.83
CA MET A 1 -11.60 0.14 3.56
C MET A 1 -12.53 0.67 2.49
N ALA A 2 -12.86 1.96 2.51
CA ALA A 2 -13.70 2.56 1.48
C ALA A 2 -12.84 2.78 0.22
N LEU A 3 -13.00 1.94 -0.81
CA LEU A 3 -12.17 1.97 -2.03
C LEU A 3 -12.14 3.36 -2.68
N HIS A 4 -13.30 4.00 -2.81
CA HIS A 4 -13.42 5.37 -3.33
C HIS A 4 -12.58 6.40 -2.55
N ARG A 5 -12.30 6.15 -1.27
CA ARG A 5 -11.43 7.03 -0.46
C ARG A 5 -9.95 6.82 -0.75
N ILE A 6 -9.54 5.62 -1.17
CA ILE A 6 -8.15 5.34 -1.54
C ILE A 6 -7.82 6.05 -2.84
N GLU A 7 -8.69 5.99 -3.85
CA GLU A 7 -8.51 6.69 -5.12
C GLU A 7 -8.43 8.21 -4.94
N ALA A 8 -9.37 8.79 -4.17
CA ALA A 8 -9.35 10.20 -3.82
C ALA A 8 -8.05 10.57 -3.08
N LEU A 9 -7.63 9.78 -2.09
CA LEU A 9 -6.38 10.01 -1.38
C LEU A 9 -5.15 9.92 -2.29
N VAL A 10 -5.11 8.99 -3.25
CA VAL A 10 -4.01 8.92 -4.23
C VAL A 10 -3.97 10.20 -5.06
N LYS A 11 -5.12 10.71 -5.52
CA LYS A 11 -5.23 12.01 -6.20
C LYS A 11 -4.72 13.13 -5.28
N ASP A 12 -5.17 13.18 -4.04
CA ASP A 12 -4.75 14.17 -3.04
C ASP A 12 -3.25 14.16 -2.76
N LEU A 13 -2.58 13.02 -2.87
CA LEU A 13 -1.15 12.93 -2.61
C LEU A 13 -0.30 13.24 -3.86
N THR A 14 -0.85 12.99 -5.06
CA THR A 14 -0.09 12.98 -6.33
C THR A 14 -0.46 14.10 -7.31
N THR A 15 -1.45 14.96 -7.02
CA THR A 15 -1.77 16.14 -7.84
C THR A 15 -2.25 17.35 -7.01
N TRP A 16 -1.96 18.57 -7.46
CA TRP A 16 -2.48 19.80 -6.84
C TRP A 16 -3.95 20.09 -7.16
N GLU A 17 -4.54 19.35 -8.11
CA GLU A 17 -5.90 19.57 -8.64
C GLU A 17 -6.90 18.53 -8.08
N SER A 18 -6.70 18.08 -6.84
CA SER A 18 -7.66 17.19 -6.19
C SER A 18 -8.78 17.99 -5.53
N ASP A 19 -10.02 17.51 -5.64
CA ASP A 19 -11.19 18.24 -5.16
C ASP A 19 -11.17 18.40 -3.63
N ASP A 20 -10.57 17.45 -2.91
CA ASP A 20 -10.52 17.40 -1.45
C ASP A 20 -9.29 18.12 -0.85
N ALA A 21 -8.20 18.28 -1.60
CA ALA A 21 -6.93 18.83 -1.09
C ALA A 21 -6.36 20.01 -1.90
N ILE A 22 -7.12 20.53 -2.87
CA ILE A 22 -6.77 21.77 -3.57
C ILE A 22 -6.70 22.93 -2.58
N VAL A 23 -5.61 23.68 -2.66
CA VAL A 23 -5.42 24.93 -1.92
C VAL A 23 -5.34 26.04 -2.94
N VAL A 24 -6.08 27.12 -2.70
CA VAL A 24 -6.17 28.27 -3.62
C VAL A 24 -5.61 29.50 -2.92
N THR A 25 -4.80 30.27 -3.62
CA THR A 25 -4.23 31.54 -3.15
C THR A 25 -5.29 32.65 -3.16
N ALA A 26 -4.98 33.80 -2.54
CA ALA A 26 -5.92 34.91 -2.42
C ALA A 26 -6.38 35.48 -3.80
N ASP A 27 -5.57 35.31 -4.84
CA ASP A 27 -5.84 35.70 -6.23
C ASP A 27 -6.58 34.61 -7.04
N GLY A 28 -6.97 33.50 -6.42
CA GLY A 28 -7.75 32.44 -7.07
C GLY A 28 -6.92 31.40 -7.83
N ALA A 29 -5.59 31.45 -7.75
CA ALA A 29 -4.71 30.47 -8.40
C ALA A 29 -4.46 29.24 -7.50
N VAL A 30 -4.15 28.08 -8.10
CA VAL A 30 -3.81 26.87 -7.34
C VAL A 30 -2.45 27.03 -6.66
N ASP A 31 -2.40 26.83 -5.34
CA ASP A 31 -1.17 26.80 -4.57
C ASP A 31 -0.39 25.50 -4.83
N LYS A 32 0.74 25.64 -5.51
CA LYS A 32 1.66 24.53 -5.87
C LYS A 32 2.85 24.41 -4.91
N SER A 33 2.80 25.04 -3.75
CA SER A 33 3.90 25.01 -2.76
C SER A 33 4.07 23.65 -2.08
N ARG A 34 2.99 22.86 -1.93
CA ARG A 34 3.07 21.53 -1.35
C ARG A 34 3.88 20.59 -2.26
N LYS A 35 4.71 19.74 -1.65
CA LYS A 35 5.38 18.66 -2.37
C LYS A 35 4.40 17.53 -2.64
N LEU A 36 4.38 17.05 -3.87
CA LEU A 36 3.66 15.85 -4.28
C LEU A 36 4.45 14.60 -3.93
N TRP A 37 3.74 13.53 -3.59
CA TRP A 37 4.34 12.21 -3.48
C TRP A 37 4.52 11.61 -4.88
N PRO A 38 5.68 11.02 -5.21
CA PRO A 38 5.84 10.26 -6.44
C PRO A 38 4.83 9.11 -6.51
N LYS A 39 4.25 8.84 -7.70
CA LYS A 39 3.38 7.65 -7.90
C LYS A 39 4.12 6.34 -7.59
N THR A 40 5.44 6.32 -7.79
CA THR A 40 6.32 5.20 -7.45
C THR A 40 6.58 5.04 -5.96
N THR A 41 6.05 5.91 -5.09
CA THR A 41 6.25 5.81 -3.63
C THR A 41 5.75 4.45 -3.14
N PRO A 42 6.59 3.65 -2.48
CA PRO A 42 6.17 2.36 -1.94
C PRO A 42 5.11 2.53 -0.86
N CYS A 43 4.15 1.62 -0.82
CA CYS A 43 3.14 1.57 0.21
C CYS A 43 2.74 0.13 0.56
N ALA A 44 2.10 -0.01 1.70
CA ALA A 44 1.51 -1.27 2.14
C ALA A 44 0.12 -1.03 2.71
N VAL A 45 -0.84 -1.87 2.30
CA VAL A 45 -2.14 -1.97 2.95
C VAL A 45 -2.09 -3.15 3.91
N VAL A 46 -2.22 -2.87 5.21
CA VAL A 46 -2.24 -3.87 6.26
C VAL A 46 -3.66 -4.02 6.78
N GLU A 47 -4.30 -5.14 6.45
CA GLU A 47 -5.66 -5.47 6.82
C GLU A 47 -5.66 -6.46 7.98
N ARG A 48 -6.52 -6.22 8.98
CA ARG A 48 -6.64 -7.03 10.20
C ARG A 48 -5.26 -7.28 10.86
N ALA A 49 -4.55 -6.18 11.09
CA ALA A 49 -3.22 -6.21 11.67
C ALA A 49 -3.19 -7.03 12.97
N SER A 50 -2.20 -7.91 13.10
CA SER A 50 -2.02 -8.85 14.22
C SER A 50 -3.10 -9.92 14.40
N CYS A 51 -4.05 -10.07 13.46
CA CYS A 51 -5.01 -11.18 13.47
C CYS A 51 -4.45 -12.39 12.71
N PRO A 52 -4.84 -13.64 13.04
CA PRO A 52 -4.37 -14.83 12.33
C PRO A 52 -4.60 -14.79 10.81
N ASP A 53 -5.59 -14.03 10.37
CA ASP A 53 -5.98 -13.81 8.98
C ASP A 53 -5.59 -12.40 8.47
N GLN A 54 -4.55 -11.80 9.05
CA GLN A 54 -3.91 -10.58 8.57
C GLN A 54 -3.57 -10.71 7.09
N ARG A 55 -3.72 -9.61 6.35
CA ARG A 55 -3.24 -9.52 4.97
C ARG A 55 -2.40 -8.26 4.78
N VAL A 56 -1.24 -8.41 4.14
CA VAL A 56 -0.38 -7.30 3.75
C VAL A 56 -0.29 -7.27 2.23
N ILE A 57 -0.79 -6.18 1.64
CA ILE A 57 -0.66 -5.91 0.21
C ILE A 57 0.45 -4.88 0.04
N ARG A 58 1.58 -5.28 -0.53
CA ARG A 58 2.71 -4.38 -0.82
C ARG A 58 2.62 -3.92 -2.26
N THR A 59 2.74 -2.62 -2.51
CA THR A 59 2.51 -2.00 -3.81
C THR A 59 3.11 -0.58 -3.84
N THR A 60 2.77 0.22 -4.83
CA THR A 60 3.08 1.66 -4.89
C THR A 60 1.80 2.49 -4.87
N LEU A 61 1.93 3.81 -4.63
CA LEU A 61 0.80 4.74 -4.74
C LEU A 61 0.09 4.66 -6.11
N GLU A 62 0.82 4.32 -7.17
CA GLU A 62 0.27 4.12 -8.52
C GLU A 62 -0.76 2.98 -8.59
N PHE A 63 -0.51 1.88 -7.88
CA PHE A 63 -1.29 0.65 -8.03
C PHE A 63 -2.12 0.28 -6.81
N VAL A 64 -2.08 1.06 -5.72
CA VAL A 64 -2.74 0.69 -4.46
C VAL A 64 -4.26 0.57 -4.58
N ALA A 65 -4.93 1.49 -5.29
CA ALA A 65 -6.38 1.41 -5.47
C ALA A 65 -6.76 0.13 -6.22
N LEU A 66 -6.13 -0.12 -7.37
CA LEU A 66 -6.35 -1.31 -8.19
C LEU A 66 -6.03 -2.61 -7.43
N ALA A 67 -4.97 -2.62 -6.62
CA ALA A 67 -4.60 -3.78 -5.81
C ALA A 67 -5.68 -4.07 -4.75
N VAL A 68 -6.18 -3.06 -4.03
CA VAL A 68 -7.25 -3.25 -3.03
C VAL A 68 -8.57 -3.66 -3.68
N GLU A 69 -8.90 -3.09 -4.84
CA GLU A 69 -10.09 -3.48 -5.60
C GLU A 69 -10.01 -4.94 -6.03
N THR A 70 -8.89 -5.33 -6.63
CA THR A 70 -8.68 -6.67 -7.17
C THR A 70 -8.67 -7.73 -6.08
N GLU A 71 -7.99 -7.49 -4.97
CA GLU A 71 -7.89 -8.44 -3.86
C GLU A 71 -9.10 -8.41 -2.93
N GLY A 72 -10.02 -7.46 -3.15
CA GLY A 72 -11.12 -7.11 -2.25
C GLY A 72 -10.62 -6.48 -0.96
N SER A 73 -11.47 -5.77 -0.21
CA SER A 73 -11.06 -5.19 1.08
C SER A 73 -11.56 -5.98 2.29
N ARG A 74 -10.73 -6.07 3.33
CA ARG A 74 -11.02 -6.70 4.62
C ARG A 74 -10.81 -5.71 5.77
N PRO A 75 -11.82 -4.90 6.14
CA PRO A 75 -11.71 -3.98 7.28
C PRO A 75 -11.39 -4.70 8.60
N PRO A 76 -10.71 -4.04 9.57
CA PRO A 76 -10.06 -2.74 9.44
C PRO A 76 -8.77 -2.81 8.62
N GLY A 77 -8.41 -1.71 7.94
CA GLY A 77 -7.19 -1.62 7.15
C GLY A 77 -6.40 -0.34 7.44
N LEU A 78 -5.08 -0.43 7.41
CA LEU A 78 -4.13 0.67 7.55
C LEU A 78 -3.33 0.81 6.25
N LEU A 79 -3.23 2.03 5.72
CA LEU A 79 -2.33 2.37 4.62
C LEU A 79 -1.04 2.97 5.19
N VAL A 80 0.10 2.34 4.92
CA VAL A 80 1.44 2.82 5.27
C VAL A 80 2.12 3.27 3.99
N LEU A 81 2.75 4.45 4.00
CA LEU A 81 3.39 5.07 2.83
C LEU A 81 4.87 5.34 3.10
N GLY A 82 5.70 5.24 2.06
CA GLY A 82 7.10 5.67 2.06
C GLY A 82 8.11 4.53 2.11
N ASN A 83 9.39 4.90 2.08
CA ASN A 83 10.53 3.98 1.95
C ASN A 83 10.59 2.92 3.07
N ALA A 84 9.96 3.17 4.21
CA ALA A 84 9.84 2.18 5.28
C ALA A 84 9.16 0.88 4.83
N CYS A 85 8.25 0.95 3.84
CA CYS A 85 7.57 -0.23 3.31
C CYS A 85 8.52 -1.21 2.60
N GLU A 86 9.70 -0.74 2.18
CA GLU A 86 10.72 -1.53 1.48
C GLU A 86 11.99 -1.77 2.30
N ALA A 87 12.02 -1.32 3.56
CA ALA A 87 13.23 -1.40 4.39
C ALA A 87 13.72 -2.84 4.61
N LEU A 88 12.78 -3.81 4.65
CA LEU A 88 13.08 -5.23 4.86
C LEU A 88 12.85 -6.10 3.62
N MET A 89 11.94 -5.69 2.74
CA MET A 89 11.57 -6.43 1.53
C MET A 89 11.32 -5.44 0.41
N LYS A 90 12.14 -5.47 -0.64
CA LYS A 90 11.99 -4.59 -1.79
C LYS A 90 10.87 -5.08 -2.70
N GLY A 91 10.26 -4.17 -3.47
CA GLY A 91 9.39 -4.53 -4.56
C GLY A 91 10.07 -5.45 -5.58
N ASP A 92 9.30 -6.35 -6.18
CA ASP A 92 9.78 -7.29 -7.20
C ASP A 92 9.67 -6.68 -8.60
N VAL A 93 10.69 -6.86 -9.42
CA VAL A 93 10.75 -6.29 -10.77
C VAL A 93 9.77 -7.06 -11.66
N GLY A 94 8.63 -6.44 -11.95
CA GLY A 94 7.57 -7.01 -12.79
C GLY A 94 6.28 -7.33 -12.05
N ARG A 95 6.25 -7.18 -10.71
CA ARG A 95 5.02 -7.26 -9.91
C ARG A 95 4.61 -5.87 -9.46
N LYS A 96 3.37 -5.49 -9.76
CA LYS A 96 2.75 -4.23 -9.32
C LYS A 96 2.33 -4.27 -7.86
N TRP A 97 1.84 -5.42 -7.39
CA TRP A 97 1.64 -5.74 -5.98
C TRP A 97 1.90 -7.21 -5.67
N VAL A 98 2.14 -7.47 -4.38
CA VAL A 98 2.29 -8.79 -3.75
C VAL A 98 1.38 -8.87 -2.53
N VAL A 99 0.76 -10.03 -2.31
CA VAL A 99 -0.13 -10.30 -1.18
C VAL A 99 0.44 -11.37 -0.27
N GLU A 100 0.69 -10.98 0.98
CA GLU A 100 1.07 -11.87 2.08
C GLU A 100 -0.17 -12.09 2.97
N GLU A 101 -0.48 -13.34 3.30
CA GLU A 101 -1.54 -13.65 4.26
C GLU A 101 -1.02 -14.43 5.47
N GLY A 102 -1.64 -14.15 6.61
CA GLY A 102 -1.40 -14.82 7.88
C GLY A 102 -0.53 -13.99 8.83
N PHE A 103 -0.78 -14.18 10.12
CA PHE A 103 0.09 -13.69 11.19
C PHE A 103 0.13 -14.72 12.30
N LYS A 104 1.33 -15.20 12.66
CA LYS A 104 1.52 -16.25 13.66
C LYS A 104 1.82 -15.70 15.07
N GLY A 105 1.58 -14.41 15.31
CA GLY A 105 1.82 -13.81 16.62
C GLY A 105 3.30 -13.65 16.95
N PHE A 106 3.55 -13.33 18.23
CA PHE A 106 4.91 -13.28 18.79
C PHE A 106 5.30 -14.58 19.52
N GLU A 107 4.50 -15.65 19.40
CA GLU A 107 4.75 -16.96 20.04
C GLU A 107 6.16 -17.50 19.72
N GLU A 108 6.71 -17.12 18.57
CA GLU A 108 8.03 -17.51 18.08
C GLU A 108 9.19 -16.69 18.69
N PHE A 109 8.91 -15.54 19.32
CA PHE A 109 9.92 -14.71 20.00
C PHE A 109 10.23 -15.19 21.42
N GLY A 110 9.55 -16.25 21.90
CA GLY A 110 9.81 -16.91 23.18
C GLY A 110 11.11 -17.72 23.24
N VAL A 111 11.82 -17.86 22.13
CA VAL A 111 13.15 -18.48 22.08
C VAL A 111 14.11 -17.50 21.42
N VAL A 112 14.96 -16.84 22.22
CA VAL A 112 16.10 -16.06 21.73
C VAL A 112 17.12 -17.04 21.17
N GLY A 113 16.89 -17.51 19.95
CA GLY A 113 17.79 -18.35 19.18
C GLY A 113 17.91 -17.75 17.78
N GLU A 114 19.13 -17.70 17.24
CA GLU A 114 19.42 -17.26 15.88
C GLU A 114 18.65 -18.11 14.85
N ASN A 115 17.40 -17.75 14.57
CA ASN A 115 16.64 -18.40 13.52
C ASN A 115 16.97 -17.71 12.21
N LYS A 116 17.81 -18.36 11.40
CA LYS A 116 18.16 -17.92 10.03
C LYS A 116 16.97 -18.01 9.07
N ASP A 117 15.91 -18.69 9.47
CA ASP A 117 14.66 -18.79 8.72
C ASP A 117 13.60 -17.94 9.42
N ARG A 118 13.59 -16.64 9.09
CA ARG A 118 12.45 -15.77 9.38
C ARG A 118 11.23 -16.37 8.67
N PRO A 119 10.07 -16.55 9.32
CA PRO A 119 8.91 -17.09 8.63
C PRO A 119 8.57 -16.17 7.45
N GLU A 120 8.82 -16.67 6.24
CA GLU A 120 8.41 -15.96 5.03
C GLU A 120 6.90 -15.80 5.10
N GLY A 121 6.43 -14.55 4.95
CA GLY A 121 5.01 -14.33 4.73
C GLY A 121 4.61 -15.18 3.54
N ILE A 122 3.61 -16.06 3.70
CA ILE A 122 3.19 -16.92 2.60
C ILE A 122 2.58 -16.01 1.55
N VAL A 123 3.26 -15.85 0.41
CA VAL A 123 2.73 -15.14 -0.75
C VAL A 123 1.56 -15.96 -1.28
N ARG A 124 0.34 -15.44 -1.11
CA ARG A 124 -0.90 -16.10 -1.54
C ARG A 124 -1.49 -15.53 -2.82
N GLY A 125 -0.94 -14.43 -3.31
CA GLY A 125 -1.34 -13.80 -4.56
C GLY A 125 -0.37 -12.70 -4.97
N ASP A 126 -0.39 -12.37 -6.25
CA ASP A 126 0.33 -11.24 -6.82
C ASP A 126 -0.37 -10.75 -8.11
N SER A 127 0.23 -9.72 -8.70
CA SER A 127 -0.20 -9.13 -9.98
C SER A 127 0.44 -9.75 -11.22
N PHE A 128 1.29 -10.77 -11.06
CA PHE A 128 2.09 -11.28 -12.16
C PHE A 128 1.19 -11.96 -13.21
N GLY A 129 1.43 -11.65 -14.49
CA GLY A 129 0.64 -12.21 -15.60
C GLY A 129 -0.81 -11.72 -15.69
N ARG A 130 -1.24 -10.73 -14.89
CA ARG A 130 -2.55 -10.10 -15.01
C ARG A 130 -2.48 -8.91 -15.96
N GLU A 131 -3.36 -8.86 -16.96
CA GLU A 131 -3.56 -7.66 -17.78
C GLU A 131 -4.31 -6.62 -16.95
N LEU A 132 -3.75 -5.41 -16.82
CA LEU A 132 -4.27 -4.40 -15.93
C LEU A 132 -4.74 -3.20 -16.75
N LYS A 133 -6.03 -2.88 -16.65
CA LYS A 133 -6.56 -1.60 -17.11
C LYS A 133 -6.16 -0.56 -16.07
N VAL A 134 -5.11 0.20 -16.37
CA VAL A 134 -4.76 1.40 -15.62
C VAL A 134 -5.23 2.57 -16.45
N ASP A 135 -6.25 3.27 -15.99
CA ASP A 135 -6.68 4.52 -16.62
C ASP A 135 -5.60 5.57 -16.34
N LEU A 136 -4.91 6.02 -17.40
CA LEU A 136 -3.82 6.99 -17.36
C LEU A 136 -4.33 8.41 -17.09
#